data_AF-A0A968PTD8-F1
#
_entry.id   AF-A0A968PTD8-F1
#
_cell.length_a   1.000
_cell.length_b   1.000
_cell.length_c   1.000
_cell.angle_alpha   90.00
_cell.angle_beta   90.00
_cell.angle_gamma   90.00
#
_symmetry.space_group_name_H-M   'P 1'
#
loop_
_entity.id
_entity.type
_entity.pdbx_description
1 polymer ?
#
loop_
_entity_poly.entity_id
_entity_poly.type
_entity_poly.pdbx_seq_one_letter_code
_entity_poly.pdbx_strand_id
1 'polypeptide(L)'
;MPVISLLQQQLKSLDRAFLSRWQGSNLSKSGSSEQGVTLLECLVAISVIALLGAMITPPLFVAAATRVQNRRAEQAFQLAQAEVDRIRAMVERGQHRVDDLPAVVNSLRADVARPPASASGLLKSIDDTCNTYEGEQIPAIQALPIDITGDCEPEFLMQVYRTSAPNEAADSAGQPTYRPLNFDVGVRVYSVRAEDNLGSLSAEPASLQFTTGEGNQRERPLAVISSDFKWSDQSGALCNYQVNGGRACN
;
A
#
# COMPACT_ATOMS: atom_id res chain seq x y z
N MET A 1 7.70 11.54 20.38
CA MET A 1 8.27 12.69 19.64
C MET A 1 9.60 13.26 20.22
N PRO A 2 10.59 12.47 20.72
CA PRO A 2 11.88 13.03 21.19
C PRO A 2 13.02 13.04 20.14
N VAL A 3 12.83 12.44 18.96
CA VAL A 3 13.93 12.24 17.99
C VAL A 3 14.28 13.52 17.21
N ILE A 4 13.30 14.40 16.97
CA ILE A 4 13.51 15.65 16.23
C ILE A 4 14.33 16.67 17.05
N SER A 5 14.17 16.69 18.37
CA SER A 5 14.95 17.61 19.22
C SER A 5 16.43 17.21 19.29
N LEU A 6 16.74 15.91 19.25
CA LEU A 6 18.12 15.42 19.30
C LEU A 6 18.89 15.77 18.01
N LEU A 7 18.24 15.67 16.86
CA LEU A 7 18.83 16.06 15.57
C LEU A 7 19.06 17.57 15.45
N GLN A 8 18.13 18.40 15.96
CA GLN A 8 18.35 19.86 16.01
C GLN A 8 19.47 20.27 16.96
N GLN A 9 19.69 19.51 18.04
CA GLN A 9 20.76 19.80 19.00
C GLN A 9 22.14 19.39 18.45
N GLN A 10 22.20 18.28 17.70
CA GLN A 10 23.41 17.85 16.99
C GLN A 10 23.81 18.83 15.88
N LEU A 11 22.86 19.30 15.06
CA LEU A 11 23.11 20.28 14.00
C LEU A 11 23.63 21.62 14.55
N LYS A 12 23.03 22.14 15.64
CA LYS A 12 23.52 23.37 16.30
C LYS A 12 24.92 23.23 16.91
N SER A 13 25.33 22.02 17.29
CA SER A 13 26.67 21.77 17.84
C SER A 13 27.74 21.73 16.75
N LEU A 14 27.40 21.19 15.57
CA LEU A 14 28.28 21.12 14.41
C LEU A 14 28.55 22.50 13.82
N ASP A 15 27.55 23.38 13.75
CA ASP A 15 27.73 24.76 13.27
C ASP A 15 28.70 25.57 14.14
N ARG A 16 28.66 25.40 15.47
CA ARG A 16 29.54 26.14 16.38
C ARG A 16 30.98 25.64 16.32
N ALA A 17 31.18 24.33 16.18
CA ALA A 17 32.51 23.75 16.02
C ALA A 17 33.17 24.19 14.70
N PHE A 18 32.37 24.25 13.62
CA PHE A 18 32.85 24.70 12.31
C PHE A 18 33.21 26.19 12.29
N LEU A 19 32.38 27.05 12.89
CA LEU A 19 32.63 28.50 12.93
C LEU A 19 33.85 28.88 13.80
N SER A 20 34.13 28.14 14.87
CA SER A 20 35.28 28.44 15.74
C SER A 20 36.65 28.12 15.12
N ARG A 21 36.69 27.31 14.05
CA ARG A 21 37.94 26.88 13.41
C ARG A 21 38.44 27.84 12.33
N TRP A 22 37.66 28.85 11.96
CA TRP A 22 37.97 29.78 10.86
C TRP A 22 38.60 31.12 11.31
N GLN A 23 38.79 31.34 12.61
CA GLN A 23 39.17 32.65 13.14
C GLN A 23 40.68 32.86 13.37
N GLY A 24 41.55 32.03 12.77
CA GLY A 24 42.98 32.05 13.09
C GLY A 24 43.92 31.74 11.93
N SER A 25 43.99 32.61 10.93
CA SER A 25 45.20 32.68 10.07
C SER A 25 45.45 34.11 9.61
N ASN A 26 46.22 34.84 10.42
CA ASN A 26 46.87 36.09 10.00
C ASN A 26 47.94 35.74 8.96
N LEU A 27 47.68 36.09 7.70
CA LEU A 27 48.62 35.98 6.59
C LEU A 27 49.55 37.20 6.58
N SER A 28 50.82 36.97 6.93
CA SER A 28 51.92 37.89 6.68
C SER A 28 52.18 38.00 5.17
N LYS A 29 52.11 39.25 4.67
CA LYS A 29 52.32 39.62 3.27
C LYS A 29 53.83 39.71 2.99
N SER A 30 54.35 38.88 2.08
CA SER A 30 55.64 39.15 1.43
C SER A 30 55.69 38.67 -0.02
N GLY A 31 55.87 39.64 -0.93
CA GLY A 31 56.76 39.57 -2.09
C GLY A 31 56.45 38.59 -3.23
N SER A 32 55.80 39.09 -4.27
CA SER A 32 56.14 38.88 -5.70
C SER A 32 56.55 37.47 -6.14
N SER A 33 55.56 36.63 -6.47
CA SER A 33 55.67 35.60 -7.51
C SER A 33 54.27 35.25 -8.02
N GLU A 34 53.83 35.93 -9.07
CA GLU A 34 52.45 35.85 -9.61
C GLU A 34 52.21 34.65 -10.54
N GLN A 35 53.18 33.74 -10.69
CA GLN A 35 53.13 32.71 -11.74
C GLN A 35 52.75 31.29 -11.25
N GLY A 36 52.44 31.12 -9.95
CA GLY A 36 52.04 29.83 -9.35
C GLY A 36 50.64 29.78 -8.74
N VAL A 37 49.91 30.90 -8.71
CA VAL A 37 48.62 31.01 -7.99
C VAL A 37 47.47 30.30 -8.72
N THR A 38 47.54 30.18 -10.05
CA THR A 38 46.46 29.61 -10.88
C THR A 38 46.27 28.10 -10.72
N LEU A 39 47.33 27.34 -10.42
CA LEU A 39 47.22 25.89 -10.22
C LEU A 39 46.59 25.54 -8.87
N LEU A 40 46.97 26.24 -7.80
CA LEU A 40 46.42 26.01 -6.47
C LEU A 40 44.97 26.50 -6.37
N GLU A 41 44.65 27.63 -7.00
CA GLU A 41 43.28 28.14 -7.11
C GLU A 41 42.36 27.15 -7.84
N CYS A 42 42.82 26.56 -8.96
CA CYS A 42 42.07 25.56 -9.69
C CYS A 42 41.84 24.27 -8.85
N LEU A 43 42.85 23.82 -8.10
CA LEU A 43 42.72 22.65 -7.23
C LEU A 43 41.71 22.90 -6.09
N VAL A 44 41.77 24.07 -5.47
CA VAL A 44 40.82 24.46 -4.42
C VAL A 44 39.40 24.55 -5.01
N ALA A 45 39.23 25.15 -6.19
CA ALA A 45 37.95 25.26 -6.85
C ALA A 45 37.31 23.88 -7.11
N ILE A 46 38.06 22.92 -7.67
CA ILE A 46 37.56 21.55 -7.90
C ILE A 46 37.21 20.87 -6.57
N SER A 47 38.03 21.06 -5.52
CA SER A 47 37.76 20.48 -4.20
C SER A 47 36.47 21.01 -3.57
N VAL A 48 36.20 22.31 -3.69
CA VAL A 48 34.98 22.96 -3.19
C VAL A 48 33.77 22.47 -3.96
N ILE A 49 33.87 22.37 -5.30
CA ILE A 49 32.78 21.85 -6.14
C ILE A 49 32.47 20.40 -5.78
N ALA A 50 33.48 19.55 -5.59
CA ALA A 50 33.28 18.16 -5.19
C ALA A 50 32.59 18.05 -3.82
N LEU A 51 32.96 18.90 -2.86
CA LEU A 51 32.40 18.92 -1.52
C LEU A 51 30.93 19.41 -1.52
N LEU A 52 30.63 20.45 -2.32
CA LEU A 52 29.27 20.93 -2.54
C LEU A 52 28.41 19.85 -3.22
N GLY A 53 28.94 19.16 -4.23
CA GLY A 53 28.25 18.05 -4.89
C GLY A 53 27.94 16.90 -3.93
N ALA A 54 28.89 16.54 -3.07
CA ALA A 54 28.70 15.52 -2.05
C ALA A 54 27.63 15.89 -1.01
N MET A 55 27.46 17.18 -0.71
CA MET A 55 26.45 17.67 0.24
C MET A 55 25.04 17.75 -0.35
N ILE A 56 24.89 18.04 -1.65
CA ILE A 56 23.57 18.21 -2.30
C ILE A 56 22.97 16.86 -2.73
N THR A 57 23.80 15.85 -3.01
CA THR A 57 23.32 14.56 -3.53
C THR A 57 22.41 13.78 -2.55
N PRO A 58 22.76 13.63 -1.26
CA PRO A 58 21.93 12.86 -0.33
C PRO A 58 20.47 13.34 -0.20
N PRO A 59 20.16 14.64 0.01
CA PRO A 59 18.78 15.08 0.13
C PRO A 59 17.98 14.91 -1.18
N LEU A 60 18.61 15.03 -2.35
CA LEU A 60 17.95 14.80 -3.64
C LEU A 60 17.53 13.33 -3.80
N PHE A 61 18.41 12.40 -3.44
CA PHE A 61 18.08 10.97 -3.50
C PHE A 61 16.93 10.61 -2.56
N VAL A 62 16.95 11.16 -1.34
CA VAL A 62 15.87 11.01 -0.37
C VAL A 62 14.54 11.54 -0.91
N ALA A 63 14.52 12.73 -1.51
CA ALA A 63 13.31 13.31 -2.08
C ALA A 63 12.77 12.53 -3.28
N ALA A 64 13.65 11.96 -4.12
CA ALA A 64 13.24 11.12 -5.24
C ALA A 64 12.61 9.80 -4.74
N ALA A 65 13.20 9.17 -3.73
CA ALA A 65 12.70 7.91 -3.17
C ALA A 65 11.31 8.06 -2.55
N THR A 66 11.05 9.12 -1.77
CA THR A 66 9.72 9.35 -1.18
C THR A 66 8.65 9.57 -2.24
N ARG A 67 8.97 10.25 -3.34
CA ARG A 67 8.02 10.47 -4.44
C ARG A 67 7.62 9.16 -5.12
N VAL A 68 8.57 8.24 -5.33
CA VAL A 68 8.29 6.93 -5.92
C VAL A 68 7.43 6.09 -4.98
N GLN A 69 7.76 6.06 -3.68
CA GLN A 69 6.96 5.34 -2.69
C GLN A 69 5.54 5.88 -2.58
N ASN A 70 5.37 7.21 -2.55
CA ASN A 70 4.05 7.84 -2.52
C ASN A 70 3.24 7.51 -3.77
N ARG A 71 3.86 7.50 -4.95
CA ARG A 71 3.17 7.13 -6.19
C ARG A 71 2.67 5.69 -6.16
N ARG A 72 3.46 4.75 -5.65
CA ARG A 72 3.06 3.34 -5.51
C ARG A 72 1.94 3.15 -4.49
N ALA A 73 2.01 3.86 -3.36
CA ALA A 73 0.95 3.83 -2.36
C ALA A 73 -0.37 4.39 -2.91
N GLU A 74 -0.31 5.47 -3.68
CA GLU A 74 -1.47 6.06 -4.36
C GLU A 74 -2.08 5.10 -5.38
N GLN A 75 -1.25 4.43 -6.20
CA GLN A 75 -1.73 3.40 -7.14
C GLN A 75 -2.40 2.23 -6.42
N ALA A 76 -1.79 1.73 -5.34
CA ALA A 76 -2.37 0.66 -4.53
C ALA A 76 -3.71 1.06 -3.92
N PHE A 77 -3.84 2.31 -3.49
CA PHE A 77 -5.09 2.84 -2.95
C PHE A 77 -6.18 2.95 -4.02
N GLN A 78 -5.85 3.47 -5.20
CA GLN A 78 -6.78 3.54 -6.34
C GLN A 78 -7.25 2.14 -6.77
N LEU A 79 -6.34 1.16 -6.78
CA LEU A 79 -6.67 -0.23 -7.08
C LEU A 79 -7.65 -0.81 -6.06
N ALA A 80 -7.40 -0.60 -4.77
CA ALA A 80 -8.28 -1.06 -3.70
C ALA A 80 -9.67 -0.42 -3.78
N GLN A 81 -9.74 0.88 -4.08
CA GLN A 81 -11.01 1.59 -4.28
C GLN A 81 -11.79 1.06 -5.48
N ALA A 82 -11.11 0.87 -6.61
CA ALA A 82 -11.73 0.34 -7.83
C ALA A 82 -12.36 -1.04 -7.60
N GLU A 83 -11.73 -1.89 -6.80
CA GLU A 83 -12.29 -3.21 -6.45
C GLU A 83 -13.51 -3.11 -5.52
N VAL A 84 -13.48 -2.22 -4.53
CA VAL A 84 -14.65 -1.95 -3.67
C VAL A 84 -15.81 -1.39 -4.49
N ASP A 85 -15.54 -0.48 -5.43
CA ASP A 85 -16.54 0.11 -6.30
C ASP A 85 -17.11 -0.90 -7.30
N ARG A 86 -16.28 -1.81 -7.82
CA ARG A 86 -16.74 -2.96 -8.64
C ARG A 86 -17.75 -3.81 -7.88
N ILE A 87 -17.42 -4.18 -6.63
CA ILE A 87 -18.30 -4.98 -5.78
C ILE A 87 -19.57 -4.19 -5.44
N ARG A 88 -19.46 -2.90 -5.14
CA ARG A 88 -20.61 -2.02 -4.91
C ARG A 88 -21.56 -1.99 -6.09
N ALA A 89 -21.04 -1.75 -7.29
CA ALA A 89 -21.83 -1.72 -8.50
C ALA A 89 -22.54 -3.06 -8.76
N MET A 90 -21.89 -4.18 -8.44
CA MET A 90 -22.50 -5.51 -8.56
C MET A 90 -23.66 -5.71 -7.57
N VAL A 91 -23.45 -5.32 -6.30
CA VAL A 91 -24.46 -5.43 -5.22
C VAL A 91 -25.65 -4.50 -5.48
N GLU A 92 -25.41 -3.27 -5.92
CA GLU A 92 -26.46 -2.28 -6.20
C GLU A 92 -27.36 -2.70 -7.38
N ARG A 93 -26.81 -3.41 -8.36
CA ARG A 93 -27.60 -4.00 -9.46
C ARG A 93 -28.44 -5.19 -9.02
N GLY A 94 -28.24 -5.72 -7.80
CA GLY A 94 -28.93 -6.90 -7.28
C GLY A 94 -28.63 -8.19 -8.04
N GLN A 95 -27.59 -8.20 -8.88
CA GLN A 95 -27.19 -9.34 -9.71
C GLN A 95 -26.14 -10.23 -9.03
N HIS A 96 -25.78 -9.94 -7.77
CA HIS A 96 -24.76 -10.70 -7.05
C HIS A 96 -25.28 -12.08 -6.62
N ARG A 97 -24.51 -13.13 -6.91
CA ARG A 97 -24.62 -14.44 -6.26
C ARG A 97 -23.45 -14.62 -5.29
N VAL A 98 -23.55 -15.61 -4.41
CA VAL A 98 -22.46 -15.89 -3.46
C VAL A 98 -21.14 -16.22 -4.17
N ASP A 99 -21.22 -16.84 -5.35
CA ASP A 99 -20.06 -17.19 -6.19
C ASP A 99 -19.42 -15.96 -6.87
N ASP A 100 -20.19 -14.89 -7.09
CA ASP A 100 -19.70 -13.64 -7.71
C ASP A 100 -19.07 -12.68 -6.68
N LEU A 101 -19.32 -12.94 -5.39
CA LEU A 101 -18.78 -12.14 -4.29
C LEU A 101 -17.40 -12.64 -3.87
N PRO A 102 -16.59 -11.80 -3.20
CA PRO A 102 -15.32 -12.24 -2.61
C PRO A 102 -15.49 -13.41 -1.66
N ALA A 103 -14.41 -14.18 -1.45
CA ALA A 103 -14.43 -15.30 -0.53
C ALA A 103 -14.71 -14.86 0.91
N VAL A 104 -15.42 -15.71 1.65
CA VAL A 104 -15.79 -15.48 3.04
C VAL A 104 -14.61 -15.74 3.96
N VAL A 105 -14.41 -14.84 4.92
CA VAL A 105 -13.64 -15.12 6.13
C VAL A 105 -14.60 -15.50 7.25
N ASN A 106 -14.24 -16.54 8.01
CA ASN A 106 -14.98 -16.98 9.20
C ASN A 106 -14.75 -16.00 10.37
N SER A 107 -15.04 -14.72 10.15
CA SER A 107 -14.89 -13.62 11.08
C SER A 107 -16.08 -12.68 10.92
N LEU A 108 -16.53 -12.13 12.04
CA LEU A 108 -17.59 -11.11 12.07
C LEU A 108 -17.08 -9.72 11.67
N ARG A 109 -15.76 -9.53 11.54
CA ARG A 109 -15.16 -8.25 11.15
C ARG A 109 -14.09 -8.44 10.09
N ALA A 110 -14.10 -7.55 9.09
CA ALA A 110 -13.17 -7.60 7.95
C ALA A 110 -11.72 -7.26 8.36
N ASP A 111 -11.50 -6.48 9.41
CA ASP A 111 -10.15 -6.12 9.88
C ASP A 111 -9.36 -7.32 10.45
N VAL A 112 -10.06 -8.37 10.89
CA VAL A 112 -9.46 -9.57 11.53
C VAL A 112 -9.05 -10.65 10.51
N ALA A 113 -9.27 -10.43 9.22
CA ALA A 113 -8.88 -11.42 8.20
C ALA A 113 -7.38 -11.73 8.24
N ARG A 114 -7.04 -13.02 8.11
CA ARG A 114 -5.64 -13.46 8.04
C ARG A 114 -4.96 -12.87 6.80
N PRO A 115 -3.69 -12.49 6.87
CA PRO A 115 -2.91 -12.12 5.69
C PRO A 115 -2.83 -13.27 4.67
N PRO A 116 -2.52 -12.98 3.39
CA PRO A 116 -2.48 -14.02 2.38
C PRO A 116 -1.28 -14.94 2.61
N ALA A 117 -1.53 -16.24 2.46
CA ALA A 117 -0.57 -17.32 2.63
C ALA A 117 0.08 -17.74 1.32
N SER A 118 -0.54 -17.44 0.18
CA SER A 118 -0.01 -17.71 -1.15
C SER A 118 -0.56 -16.69 -2.18
N ALA A 119 0.06 -16.61 -3.34
CA ALA A 119 -0.53 -15.96 -4.50
C ALA A 119 -1.52 -16.91 -5.17
N SER A 120 -2.51 -16.37 -5.89
CA SER A 120 -3.30 -17.15 -6.84
C SER A 120 -2.45 -17.45 -8.08
N GLY A 121 -2.75 -18.55 -8.76
CA GLY A 121 -2.14 -18.85 -10.07
C GLY A 121 -2.74 -18.05 -11.23
N LEU A 122 -3.54 -17.02 -10.92
CA LEU A 122 -4.22 -16.15 -11.87
C LEU A 122 -3.53 -14.80 -11.87
N LEU A 123 -3.53 -14.10 -13.00
CA LEU A 123 -2.99 -12.75 -13.16
C LEU A 123 -4.10 -11.87 -13.69
N LYS A 124 -4.34 -10.74 -13.01
CA LYS A 124 -5.19 -9.67 -13.54
C LYS A 124 -4.29 -8.59 -14.13
N SER A 125 -4.30 -8.46 -15.45
CA SER A 125 -3.50 -7.46 -16.18
C SER A 125 -4.39 -6.49 -16.95
N ILE A 126 -3.85 -5.32 -17.28
CA ILE A 126 -4.43 -4.42 -18.28
C ILE A 126 -4.22 -4.96 -19.71
N ASP A 127 -3.21 -5.79 -19.93
CA ASP A 127 -3.01 -6.49 -21.20
C ASP A 127 -3.82 -7.79 -21.22
N ASP A 128 -4.81 -7.84 -22.12
CA ASP A 128 -5.68 -9.00 -22.34
C ASP A 128 -4.90 -10.28 -22.70
N THR A 129 -3.68 -10.17 -23.24
CA THR A 129 -2.89 -11.33 -23.68
C THR A 129 -2.36 -12.17 -22.52
N CYS A 130 -2.16 -11.57 -21.34
CA CYS A 130 -1.72 -12.26 -20.12
C CYS A 130 -2.71 -12.15 -18.96
N ASN A 131 -3.84 -11.45 -19.15
CA ASN A 131 -4.94 -11.50 -18.22
C ASN A 131 -5.56 -12.92 -18.19
N THR A 132 -5.42 -13.60 -17.07
CA THR A 132 -5.97 -14.94 -16.82
C THR A 132 -7.08 -14.93 -15.76
N TYR A 133 -7.35 -13.76 -15.17
CA TYR A 133 -8.41 -13.58 -14.20
C TYR A 133 -9.69 -13.08 -14.88
N GLU A 134 -10.73 -13.91 -14.88
CA GLU A 134 -12.03 -13.59 -15.48
C GLU A 134 -13.08 -13.15 -14.45
N GLY A 135 -12.67 -13.00 -13.18
CA GLY A 135 -13.55 -12.58 -12.09
C GLY A 135 -13.94 -13.70 -11.14
N GLU A 136 -13.22 -14.83 -11.17
CA GLU A 136 -13.45 -15.96 -10.31
C GLU A 136 -13.25 -15.62 -8.83
N GLN A 137 -13.97 -16.31 -7.95
CA GLN A 137 -13.76 -16.14 -6.52
C GLN A 137 -12.39 -16.69 -6.12
N ILE A 138 -11.52 -15.81 -5.62
CA ILE A 138 -10.22 -16.17 -5.07
C ILE A 138 -10.37 -16.44 -3.56
N PRO A 139 -9.81 -17.53 -3.02
CA PRO A 139 -9.88 -17.82 -1.59
C PRO A 139 -9.34 -16.67 -0.75
N ALA A 140 -9.97 -16.39 0.39
CA ALA A 140 -9.60 -15.25 1.23
C ALA A 140 -8.16 -15.32 1.79
N ILE A 141 -7.50 -16.47 1.72
CA ILE A 141 -6.09 -16.67 2.12
C ILE A 141 -5.10 -16.52 0.95
N GLN A 142 -5.57 -16.18 -0.24
CA GLN A 142 -4.73 -15.97 -1.42
C GLN A 142 -4.75 -14.51 -1.83
N ALA A 143 -3.66 -14.05 -2.44
CA ALA A 143 -3.59 -12.74 -3.08
C ALA A 143 -3.59 -12.89 -4.60
N LEU A 144 -4.32 -12.03 -5.30
CA LEU A 144 -4.33 -11.90 -6.75
C LEU A 144 -3.15 -11.06 -7.22
N PRO A 145 -2.22 -11.59 -8.02
CA PRO A 145 -1.28 -10.79 -8.80
C PRO A 145 -1.98 -9.79 -9.73
N ILE A 146 -1.52 -8.54 -9.70
CA ILE A 146 -2.07 -7.44 -10.49
C ILE A 146 -0.93 -6.77 -11.25
N ASP A 147 -1.08 -6.73 -12.57
CA ASP A 147 -0.23 -5.98 -13.50
C ASP A 147 -0.99 -4.72 -13.97
N ILE A 148 -0.42 -3.56 -13.72
CA ILE A 148 -0.97 -2.25 -14.12
C ILE A 148 -0.19 -1.59 -15.26
N THR A 149 0.93 -2.16 -15.71
CA THR A 149 1.73 -1.59 -16.79
C THR A 149 1.53 -2.31 -18.12
N GLY A 150 1.00 -3.54 -18.08
CA GLY A 150 0.77 -4.39 -19.26
C GLY A 150 2.05 -5.03 -19.77
N ASP A 151 3.05 -5.22 -18.91
CA ASP A 151 4.28 -5.96 -19.25
C ASP A 151 4.22 -7.44 -18.83
N CYS A 152 3.06 -7.89 -18.34
CA CYS A 152 2.81 -9.24 -17.84
C CYS A 152 3.63 -9.61 -16.60
N GLU A 153 4.20 -8.63 -15.91
CA GLU A 153 4.79 -8.78 -14.59
C GLU A 153 3.89 -8.09 -13.55
N PRO A 154 3.47 -8.79 -12.48
CA PRO A 154 2.64 -8.16 -11.46
C PRO A 154 3.45 -7.13 -10.66
N GLU A 155 2.92 -5.93 -10.43
CA GLU A 155 3.52 -4.97 -9.49
C GLU A 155 2.87 -5.01 -8.11
N PHE A 156 1.65 -5.54 -8.02
CA PHE A 156 0.87 -5.60 -6.79
C PHE A 156 0.29 -6.98 -6.55
N LEU A 157 0.02 -7.27 -5.28
CA LEU A 157 -0.74 -8.44 -4.86
C LEU A 157 -1.98 -7.92 -4.11
N MET A 158 -3.17 -8.32 -4.54
CA MET A 158 -4.44 -7.87 -3.98
C MET A 158 -5.18 -9.00 -3.28
N GLN A 159 -5.45 -8.84 -1.99
CA GLN A 159 -6.28 -9.75 -1.21
C GLN A 159 -7.66 -9.12 -1.04
N VAL A 160 -8.71 -9.83 -1.47
CA VAL A 160 -10.10 -9.40 -1.35
C VAL A 160 -10.86 -10.47 -0.58
N TYR A 161 -11.63 -10.04 0.42
CA TYR A 161 -12.41 -10.97 1.23
C TYR A 161 -13.65 -10.28 1.81
N ARG A 162 -14.60 -11.06 2.30
CA ARG A 162 -15.80 -10.55 2.97
C ARG A 162 -16.10 -11.27 4.27
N THR A 163 -16.82 -10.64 5.20
CA THR A 163 -17.36 -11.30 6.38
C THR A 163 -18.53 -12.22 6.02
N SER A 164 -18.77 -13.24 6.83
CA SER A 164 -19.94 -14.11 6.68
C SER A 164 -21.21 -13.34 7.04
N ALA A 165 -22.22 -13.38 6.18
CA ALA A 165 -23.53 -12.82 6.51
C ALA A 165 -24.33 -13.83 7.36
N PRO A 166 -25.07 -13.39 8.39
CA PRO A 166 -25.85 -14.27 9.27
C PRO A 166 -26.98 -15.05 8.57
N ASN A 167 -27.32 -14.70 7.32
CA ASN A 167 -28.37 -15.36 6.53
C ASN A 167 -27.83 -16.12 5.31
N GLU A 168 -26.53 -16.46 5.28
CA GLU A 168 -26.00 -17.43 4.30
C GLU A 168 -26.43 -18.86 4.68
N ALA A 169 -27.74 -19.11 4.67
CA ALA A 169 -28.27 -20.46 4.76
C ALA A 169 -28.06 -21.15 3.40
N ALA A 170 -27.31 -22.25 3.41
CA ALA A 170 -27.31 -23.19 2.30
C ALA A 170 -28.71 -23.80 2.18
N ASP A 171 -29.19 -23.99 0.95
CA ASP A 171 -30.38 -24.80 0.73
C ASP A 171 -30.14 -26.26 1.14
N SER A 172 -31.18 -27.07 1.10
CA SER A 172 -31.12 -28.50 1.45
C SER A 172 -30.20 -29.33 0.53
N ALA A 173 -29.69 -28.74 -0.56
CA ALA A 173 -28.72 -29.32 -1.48
C ALA A 173 -27.29 -28.77 -1.28
N GLY A 174 -27.07 -27.92 -0.27
CA GLY A 174 -25.76 -27.31 0.04
C GLY A 174 -25.42 -26.10 -0.84
N GLN A 175 -26.37 -25.57 -1.62
CA GLN A 175 -26.17 -24.42 -2.49
C GLN A 175 -26.65 -23.12 -1.82
N PRO A 176 -25.87 -22.04 -1.85
CA PRO A 176 -26.30 -20.75 -1.31
C PRO A 176 -27.40 -20.16 -2.22
N THR A 177 -28.65 -20.28 -1.81
CA THR A 177 -29.80 -19.71 -2.54
C THR A 177 -30.07 -18.25 -2.19
N TYR A 178 -29.49 -17.74 -1.09
CA TYR A 178 -29.74 -16.40 -0.59
C TYR A 178 -28.61 -15.42 -0.93
N ARG A 179 -29.02 -14.28 -1.50
CA ARG A 179 -28.16 -13.10 -1.67
C ARG A 179 -27.81 -12.52 -0.30
N PRO A 180 -26.52 -12.38 0.05
CA PRO A 180 -26.13 -11.74 1.31
C PRO A 180 -26.71 -10.32 1.39
N LEU A 181 -27.42 -10.03 2.47
CA LEU A 181 -28.07 -8.73 2.70
C LEU A 181 -27.13 -7.74 3.37
N ASN A 182 -26.21 -8.23 4.21
CA ASN A 182 -25.25 -7.43 4.93
C ASN A 182 -23.91 -8.16 5.05
N PHE A 183 -22.83 -7.50 4.66
CA PHE A 183 -21.48 -8.02 4.82
C PHE A 183 -20.47 -6.89 4.73
N ASP A 184 -19.32 -7.06 5.38
CA ASP A 184 -18.19 -6.16 5.22
C ASP A 184 -17.22 -6.75 4.20
N VAL A 185 -16.70 -5.94 3.30
CA VAL A 185 -15.59 -6.31 2.40
C VAL A 185 -14.33 -5.64 2.90
N GLY A 186 -13.24 -6.41 2.93
CA GLY A 186 -11.89 -5.90 3.09
C GLY A 186 -11.08 -6.11 1.82
N VAL A 187 -10.33 -5.07 1.44
CA VAL A 187 -9.35 -5.11 0.35
C VAL A 187 -8.00 -4.69 0.90
N ARG A 188 -6.99 -5.51 0.68
CA ARG A 188 -5.59 -5.22 1.02
C ARG A 188 -4.74 -5.32 -0.22
N VAL A 189 -3.89 -4.32 -0.45
CA VAL A 189 -2.97 -4.30 -1.58
C VAL A 189 -1.55 -4.28 -1.05
N TYR A 190 -0.76 -5.27 -1.44
CA TYR A 190 0.65 -5.43 -1.13
C TYR A 190 1.48 -5.10 -2.37
N SER A 191 2.77 -4.78 -2.17
CA SER A 191 3.72 -4.76 -3.29
C SER A 191 4.01 -6.18 -3.75
N VAL A 192 4.33 -6.39 -5.03
CA VAL A 192 4.86 -7.69 -5.52
C VAL A 192 6.04 -8.20 -4.71
N ARG A 193 6.84 -7.30 -4.13
CA ARG A 193 7.97 -7.68 -3.25
C ARG A 193 7.57 -8.37 -1.95
N ALA A 194 6.28 -8.39 -1.62
CA ALA A 194 5.74 -9.14 -0.51
C ALA A 194 5.52 -10.62 -0.85
N GLU A 195 5.65 -11.02 -2.12
CA GLU A 195 5.47 -12.40 -2.56
C GLU A 195 6.40 -13.38 -1.83
N ASP A 196 7.67 -13.00 -1.68
CA ASP A 196 8.68 -13.78 -0.96
C ASP A 196 8.33 -14.04 0.52
N ASN A 197 7.42 -13.23 1.10
CA ASN A 197 7.02 -13.30 2.51
C ASN A 197 5.57 -13.74 2.70
N LEU A 198 4.92 -14.29 1.67
CA LEU A 198 3.59 -14.86 1.78
C LEU A 198 3.54 -15.90 2.91
N GLY A 199 2.50 -15.84 3.74
CA GLY A 199 2.38 -16.65 4.96
C GLY A 199 2.97 -16.02 6.22
N SER A 200 3.86 -15.03 6.09
CA SER A 200 4.39 -14.23 7.21
C SER A 200 4.02 -12.75 7.12
N LEU A 201 3.14 -12.37 6.19
CA LEU A 201 2.66 -11.00 6.03
C LEU A 201 1.87 -10.51 7.24
N SER A 202 1.77 -9.20 7.37
CA SER A 202 0.93 -8.51 8.34
C SER A 202 -0.37 -8.01 7.69
N ALA A 203 -1.39 -7.83 8.53
CA ALA A 203 -2.65 -7.19 8.18
C ALA A 203 -2.61 -5.66 8.39
N GLU A 204 -1.62 -5.16 9.12
CA GLU A 204 -1.50 -3.74 9.46
C GLU A 204 -0.92 -2.93 8.30
N PRO A 205 -1.49 -1.76 7.94
CA PRO A 205 -0.95 -0.88 6.92
C PRO A 205 0.54 -0.56 7.11
N ALA A 206 1.27 -0.47 6.00
CA ALA A 206 2.64 -0.01 6.00
C ALA A 206 2.70 1.45 6.46
N SER A 207 3.61 1.75 7.38
CA SER A 207 3.93 3.14 7.71
C SER A 207 4.66 3.77 6.53
N LEU A 208 4.11 4.86 6.01
CA LEU A 208 4.79 5.72 5.02
C LEU A 208 5.86 6.61 5.66
N GLN A 209 6.09 6.48 6.98
CA GLN A 209 7.15 7.21 7.65
C GLN A 209 8.51 6.69 7.22
N PHE A 210 9.48 7.60 7.18
CA PHE A 210 10.84 7.41 6.69
C PHE A 210 11.62 6.40 7.56
N THR A 211 11.29 5.12 7.48
CA THR A 211 12.09 4.05 8.06
C THR A 211 13.06 3.61 6.99
N THR A 212 14.35 3.64 7.30
CA THR A 212 15.44 3.28 6.41
C THR A 212 15.28 1.82 5.93
N GLY A 213 14.65 1.64 4.77
CA GLY A 213 14.52 0.34 4.12
C GLY A 213 13.10 0.04 3.65
N GLU A 214 13.03 -0.62 2.49
CA GLU A 214 11.82 -1.21 1.90
C GLU A 214 11.15 -2.26 2.81
N GLY A 215 11.74 -2.60 3.96
CA GLY A 215 11.37 -3.73 4.80
C GLY A 215 9.89 -3.75 5.17
N ASN A 216 9.32 -2.60 5.55
CA ASN A 216 7.89 -2.54 5.88
C ASN A 216 6.98 -2.84 4.68
N GLN A 217 7.39 -2.52 3.45
CA GLN A 217 6.58 -2.78 2.24
C GLN A 217 6.62 -4.24 1.78
N ARG A 218 7.56 -5.03 2.29
CA ARG A 218 7.67 -6.47 2.01
C ARG A 218 6.78 -7.32 2.89
N GLU A 219 6.33 -6.77 4.01
CA GLU A 219 5.53 -7.50 5.00
C GLU A 219 4.15 -6.89 5.21
N ARG A 220 3.97 -5.60 4.91
CA ARG A 220 2.74 -4.85 5.20
C ARG A 220 2.06 -4.36 3.92
N PRO A 221 0.71 -4.33 3.88
CA PRO A 221 -0.03 -3.78 2.76
C PRO A 221 0.22 -2.27 2.62
N LEU A 222 0.32 -1.82 1.37
CA LEU A 222 0.42 -0.41 0.99
C LEU A 222 -0.91 0.31 1.18
N ALA A 223 -2.03 -0.39 0.96
CA ALA A 223 -3.38 0.12 1.14
C ALA A 223 -4.28 -0.93 1.78
N VAL A 224 -5.12 -0.49 2.72
CA VAL A 224 -6.16 -1.31 3.34
C VAL A 224 -7.45 -0.52 3.34
N ILE A 225 -8.49 -1.05 2.70
CA ILE A 225 -9.82 -0.46 2.65
C ILE A 225 -10.82 -1.47 3.18
N SER A 226 -11.77 -1.00 3.98
CA SER A 226 -12.90 -1.80 4.42
C SER A 226 -14.19 -1.03 4.19
N SER A 227 -15.21 -1.70 3.67
CA SER A 227 -16.53 -1.11 3.42
C SER A 227 -17.62 -2.07 3.85
N ASP A 228 -18.65 -1.53 4.50
CA ASP A 228 -19.89 -2.22 4.84
C ASP A 228 -20.85 -2.15 3.64
N PHE A 229 -21.43 -3.28 3.28
CA PHE A 229 -22.42 -3.41 2.21
C PHE A 229 -23.75 -3.83 2.81
N LYS A 230 -24.78 -3.05 2.50
CA LYS A 230 -26.17 -3.34 2.87
C LYS A 230 -27.02 -3.31 1.63
N TRP A 231 -27.64 -4.44 1.33
CA TRP A 231 -28.62 -4.56 0.26
C TRP A 231 -30.02 -4.71 0.87
N SER A 232 -30.92 -3.80 0.49
CA SER A 232 -32.30 -3.78 0.94
C SER A 232 -33.22 -3.77 -0.27
N ASP A 233 -33.67 -4.95 -0.69
CA ASP A 233 -34.86 -5.05 -1.54
C ASP A 233 -36.09 -4.83 -0.66
N GLN A 234 -36.85 -3.76 -0.93
CA GLN A 234 -38.02 -3.37 -0.15
C GLN A 234 -39.06 -4.50 -0.04
N SER A 235 -39.14 -5.43 -0.99
CA SER A 235 -40.10 -6.53 -0.93
C SER A 235 -39.59 -7.72 -0.10
N GLY A 236 -38.34 -8.11 -0.29
CA GLY A 236 -37.72 -9.26 0.39
C GLY A 236 -37.23 -8.96 1.81
N ALA A 237 -36.73 -7.74 2.07
CA ALA A 237 -36.21 -7.36 3.38
C ALA A 237 -37.33 -7.17 4.42
N LEU A 238 -38.48 -6.62 4.02
CA LEU A 238 -39.69 -6.52 4.86
C LEU A 238 -40.23 -7.91 5.20
N CYS A 239 -40.23 -8.82 4.23
CA CYS A 239 -40.64 -10.20 4.44
C CYS A 239 -39.70 -10.93 5.41
N ASN A 240 -38.38 -10.85 5.22
CA ASN A 240 -37.42 -11.45 6.15
C ASN A 240 -37.47 -10.84 7.56
N TYR A 241 -37.70 -9.53 7.68
CA TYR A 241 -37.91 -8.89 8.99
C TYR A 241 -39.19 -9.42 9.68
N GLN A 242 -40.27 -9.61 8.92
CA GLN A 242 -41.51 -10.17 9.43
C GLN A 242 -41.36 -11.65 9.82
N VAL A 243 -40.65 -12.46 9.02
CA VAL A 243 -40.38 -13.88 9.30
C VAL A 243 -39.51 -14.03 10.55
N ASN A 244 -38.45 -13.23 10.69
CA ASN A 244 -37.63 -13.20 11.91
C ASN A 244 -38.43 -12.72 13.14
N GLY A 245 -39.49 -11.92 12.92
CA GLY A 245 -40.47 -11.54 13.93
C GLY A 245 -41.62 -12.53 14.13
N GLY A 246 -41.60 -13.71 13.50
CA GLY A 246 -42.60 -14.77 13.64
C GLY A 246 -43.89 -14.59 12.82
N ARG A 247 -43.88 -13.74 11.78
CA ARG A 247 -45.03 -13.49 10.89
C ARG A 247 -44.75 -14.02 9.48
N ALA A 248 -45.74 -14.69 8.90
CA ALA A 248 -45.69 -15.15 7.51
C ALA A 248 -45.92 -13.97 6.54
N CYS A 249 -45.20 -13.97 5.43
CA CYS A 249 -45.38 -13.01 4.35
C CYS A 249 -46.55 -13.45 3.47
N ASN A 250 -47.61 -12.64 3.42
CA ASN A 250 -48.72 -12.77 2.48
C ASN A 250 -48.70 -11.62 1.48
#